data_AF-A0A7S4FWH2-F1
#
_entry.id   AF-A0A7S4FWH2-F1
#
_cell.length_a   1.000
_cell.length_b   1.000
_cell.length_c   1.000
_cell.angle_alpha   90.00
_cell.angle_beta   90.00
_cell.angle_gamma   90.00
#
_symmetry.space_group_name_H-M   'P 1'
#
loop_
_entity.id
_entity.type
_entity.pdbx_description
1 polymer ?
#
loop_
_entity_poly.entity_id
_entity_poly.type
_entity_poly.pdbx_seq_one_letter_code
_entity_poly.pdbx_strand_id
1 'polypeptide(L)'
;WILDIFNMICFIIVYIMRWEWVSQSQSNEEQFQVGTTVYPEQLDHIEPAFFLQQDLNCINIAICILRLLKVLEFSEDLNLVTKTLTATKDKVLSLGILFFLVLMAYSITGVASFGVQLYAFRDLGSAMSTLMR
;
A
#
# COMPACT_ATOMS: atom_id res chain seq x y z
N TRP A 1 14.74 15.07 4.05
CA TRP A 1 15.60 14.37 5.01
C TRP A 1 14.88 13.19 5.66
N ILE A 2 13.86 13.39 6.51
CA ILE A 2 13.11 12.26 7.12
C ILE A 2 12.52 11.32 6.06
N LEU A 3 11.85 11.88 5.04
CA LEU A 3 11.29 11.10 3.93
C LEU A 3 12.36 10.36 3.11
N ASP A 4 13.59 10.90 3.06
CA ASP A 4 14.70 10.31 2.30
C ASP A 4 15.28 9.10 3.02
N ILE A 5 15.45 9.21 4.34
CA ILE A 5 15.86 8.10 5.20
C ILE A 5 14.82 7.00 5.17
N PHE A 6 13.54 7.37 5.26
CA PHE A 6 12.44 6.41 5.19
C PHE A 6 12.44 5.66 3.86
N ASN A 7 12.54 6.37 2.73
CA ASN A 7 12.61 5.76 1.40
C ASN A 7 13.83 4.82 1.28
N MET A 8 15.00 5.25 1.76
CA MET A 8 16.21 4.43 1.75
C MET A 8 16.06 3.14 2.57
N ILE A 9 15.46 3.22 3.76
CA ILE A 9 15.17 2.05 4.59
C ILE A 9 14.21 1.10 3.86
N CYS A 10 13.14 1.62 3.26
CA CYS A 10 12.20 0.79 2.51
C CYS A 10 12.87 0.11 1.31
N PHE A 11 13.82 0.76 0.63
CA PHE A 11 14.63 0.12 -0.43
C PHE A 11 15.49 -1.02 0.10
N ILE A 12 16.15 -0.83 1.24
CA ILE A 12 16.99 -1.87 1.86
C ILE A 12 16.13 -3.08 2.24
N ILE A 13 14.96 -2.86 2.83
CA ILE A 13 14.04 -3.94 3.21
C ILE A 13 13.59 -4.73 1.99
N VAL A 14 13.13 -4.04 0.94
CA VAL A 14 12.70 -4.71 -0.31
C VAL A 14 13.86 -5.45 -0.99
N TYR A 15 15.07 -4.90 -0.93
CA TYR A 15 16.26 -5.55 -1.46
C TYR A 15 16.60 -6.85 -0.71
N ILE A 16 16.53 -6.83 0.63
CA ILE A 16 16.73 -8.02 1.46
C ILE A 16 15.66 -9.08 1.18
N MET A 17 14.38 -8.67 1.12
CA MET A 17 13.28 -9.58 0.78
C MET A 17 13.44 -10.22 -0.59
N ARG A 18 13.90 -9.44 -1.58
CA ARG A 18 14.20 -9.95 -2.91
C ARG A 18 15.36 -10.96 -2.89
N TRP A 19 16.39 -10.68 -2.11
CA TRP A 19 17.53 -11.58 -1.94
C TRP A 19 17.09 -12.91 -1.31
N GLU A 20 16.29 -12.86 -0.26
CA GLU A 20 15.70 -14.03 0.38
C GLU A 20 14.85 -14.86 -0.59
N TRP A 21 13.99 -14.21 -1.38
CA TRP A 21 13.18 -14.90 -2.40
C TRP A 21 14.05 -15.57 -3.47
N VAL A 22 15.06 -14.88 -3.99
CA VAL A 22 15.99 -15.45 -4.98
C VAL A 22 16.78 -16.62 -4.38
N SER A 23 17.22 -16.49 -3.13
CA SER A 23 17.93 -17.54 -2.40
C SER A 23 17.08 -18.80 -2.26
N GLN A 24 15.83 -18.65 -1.80
CA GLN A 24 14.88 -19.76 -1.66
C GLN A 24 14.50 -20.37 -3.01
N SER A 25 14.40 -19.55 -4.06
CA SER A 25 14.12 -20.03 -5.42
C SER A 25 15.29 -20.82 -6.03
N GLN A 26 16.53 -20.60 -5.60
CA GLN A 26 17.72 -21.28 -6.11
C GLN A 26 18.11 -22.52 -5.30
N SER A 27 17.80 -22.55 -4.00
CA SER A 27 18.10 -23.69 -3.12
C SER A 27 17.17 -24.89 -3.33
N ASN A 28 16.03 -24.69 -3.99
CA ASN A 28 15.13 -25.78 -4.35
C ASN A 28 15.62 -26.43 -5.66
N GLU A 29 16.43 -27.49 -5.51
CA GLU A 29 17.12 -28.21 -6.62
C GLU A 29 16.17 -28.87 -7.63
N GLU A 30 14.88 -29.04 -7.31
CA GLU A 30 13.87 -29.42 -8.29
C GLU A 30 13.36 -28.17 -8.99
N GLN A 31 14.09 -27.73 -10.02
CA GLN A 31 13.62 -26.73 -10.99
C GLN A 31 12.15 -27.03 -11.33
N PHE A 32 11.23 -26.15 -10.94
CA PHE A 32 9.78 -26.29 -11.11
C PHE A 32 9.42 -26.90 -12.47
N GLN A 33 9.26 -28.23 -12.54
CA GLN A 33 8.90 -28.90 -13.78
C GLN A 33 7.41 -28.71 -13.96
N VAL A 34 7.04 -27.80 -14.86
CA VAL A 34 5.65 -27.56 -15.23
C VAL A 34 5.11 -28.84 -15.88
N GLY A 35 4.36 -29.64 -15.12
CA GLY A 35 3.78 -30.92 -15.60
C GLY A 35 3.82 -32.11 -14.65
N THR A 36 4.23 -31.95 -13.38
CA THR A 36 4.14 -33.01 -12.38
C THR A 36 2.71 -33.25 -11.88
N THR A 37 2.39 -34.49 -11.52
CA THR A 37 1.09 -34.91 -10.98
C THR A 37 0.86 -34.52 -9.51
N VAL A 38 1.88 -34.00 -8.83
CA VAL A 38 1.85 -33.63 -7.42
C VAL A 38 2.22 -32.16 -7.29
N TYR A 39 1.35 -31.39 -6.62
CA TYR A 39 1.56 -29.97 -6.36
C TYR A 39 2.70 -29.80 -5.34
N PRO A 40 3.73 -28.98 -5.63
CA PRO A 40 4.83 -28.76 -4.70
C PRO A 40 4.38 -27.78 -3.60
N GLU A 41 4.31 -28.26 -2.35
CA GLU A 41 3.93 -27.46 -1.17
C GLU A 41 4.82 -26.22 -0.95
N GLN A 42 6.02 -26.21 -1.54
CA GLN A 42 6.96 -25.09 -1.47
C GLN A 42 6.42 -23.83 -2.19
N LEU A 43 5.53 -23.96 -3.17
CA LEU A 43 4.92 -22.82 -3.86
C LEU A 43 4.06 -21.98 -2.91
N ASP A 44 3.38 -22.61 -1.96
CA ASP A 44 2.48 -21.94 -1.02
C ASP A 44 3.22 -20.96 -0.09
N HIS A 45 4.53 -21.12 0.05
CA HIS A 45 5.38 -20.21 0.83
C HIS A 45 6.04 -19.14 -0.05
N ILE A 46 6.39 -19.48 -1.29
CA ILE A 46 7.11 -18.58 -2.21
C ILE A 46 6.15 -17.55 -2.84
N GLU A 47 4.92 -17.95 -3.16
CA GLU A 47 3.90 -17.09 -3.75
C GLU A 47 3.56 -15.85 -2.87
N PRO A 48 3.18 -16.00 -1.59
CA PRO A 48 2.86 -14.83 -0.76
C PRO A 48 4.07 -13.93 -0.52
N ALA A 49 5.27 -14.50 -0.44
CA ALA A 49 6.51 -13.73 -0.33
C ALA A 49 6.78 -12.88 -1.58
N PHE A 50 6.51 -13.42 -2.77
CA PHE A 50 6.62 -12.68 -4.02
C PHE A 50 5.60 -11.52 -4.10
N PHE A 51 4.33 -11.77 -3.81
CA PHE A 51 3.31 -10.72 -3.84
C PHE A 51 3.61 -9.59 -2.85
N LEU A 52 4.01 -9.95 -1.62
CA LEU A 52 4.42 -8.95 -0.62
C LEU A 52 5.62 -8.12 -1.11
N GLN A 53 6.61 -8.76 -1.71
CA GLN A 53 7.79 -8.08 -2.27
C GLN A 53 7.42 -7.15 -3.44
N GLN A 54 6.47 -7.55 -4.28
CA GLN A 54 5.97 -6.74 -5.38
C GLN A 54 5.20 -5.52 -4.87
N ASP A 55 4.29 -5.70 -3.91
CA ASP A 55 3.49 -4.62 -3.33
C ASP A 55 4.36 -3.56 -2.65
N LEU A 56 5.36 -3.99 -1.87
CA LEU A 56 6.31 -3.09 -1.24
C LEU A 56 7.17 -2.33 -2.27
N ASN A 57 7.53 -2.97 -3.38
CA ASN A 57 8.26 -2.30 -4.45
C ASN A 57 7.39 -1.24 -5.16
N CYS A 58 6.11 -1.52 -5.38
CA CYS A 58 5.16 -0.54 -5.91
C CYS A 58 5.05 0.70 -5.00
N ILE A 59 5.00 0.50 -3.69
CA ILE A 59 5.00 1.59 -2.70
C ILE A 59 6.29 2.42 -2.79
N ASN A 60 7.45 1.77 -2.89
CA ASN A 60 8.74 2.46 -3.03
C ASN A 60 8.80 3.32 -4.31
N ILE A 61 8.30 2.80 -5.44
CA ILE A 61 8.23 3.56 -6.69
C ILE A 61 7.31 4.79 -6.52
N ALA A 62 6.15 4.63 -5.89
CA ALA A 62 5.26 5.75 -5.61
C ALA A 62 5.92 6.83 -4.75
N ILE A 63 6.67 6.44 -3.70
CA ILE A 63 7.43 7.36 -2.85
C ILE A 63 8.53 8.07 -3.65
N CYS A 64 9.22 7.37 -4.56
CA CYS A 64 10.20 7.98 -5.46
C CYS A 64 9.59 9.04 -6.39
N ILE A 65 8.38 8.80 -6.92
CA ILE A 65 7.66 9.79 -7.73
C ILE A 65 7.31 11.02 -6.88
N LEU A 66 6.80 10.83 -5.66
CA LEU A 66 6.55 11.93 -4.73
C LEU A 66 7.82 12.70 -4.38
N ARG A 67 8.98 12.02 -4.31
CA ARG A 67 10.27 12.68 -4.13
C ARG A 67 10.67 13.50 -5.35
N LEU A 68 10.41 13.02 -6.55
CA LEU A 68 10.69 13.73 -7.80
C LEU A 68 9.89 15.05 -7.87
N LEU A 69 8.64 15.06 -7.41
CA LEU A 69 7.83 16.27 -7.25
C LEU A 69 8.49 17.33 -6.36
N LYS A 70 9.18 16.91 -5.28
CA LYS A 70 9.93 17.83 -4.43
C LYS A 70 11.16 18.41 -5.13
N VAL A 71 11.80 17.63 -6.00
CA VAL A 71 12.94 18.10 -6.80
C VAL A 71 12.46 19.07 -7.90
N LEU A 72 11.22 18.94 -8.38
CA LEU A 72 10.62 19.84 -9.39
C LEU A 72 10.29 21.26 -8.86
N GLU A 73 10.51 21.55 -7.57
CA GLU A 73 10.38 22.89 -6.98
C GLU A 73 11.33 23.95 -7.60
N PHE A 74 12.22 23.56 -8.53
CA PHE A 74 13.09 24.48 -9.27
C PHE A 74 12.33 25.46 -10.19
N SER A 75 11.06 25.20 -10.54
CA SER A 75 10.22 26.15 -11.29
C SER A 75 9.41 27.04 -10.36
N GLU A 76 9.41 28.36 -10.57
CA GLU A 76 8.72 29.34 -9.72
C GLU A 76 7.22 29.05 -9.56
N ASP A 77 6.55 28.65 -10.64
CA ASP A 77 5.12 28.31 -10.63
C ASP A 77 4.79 27.09 -9.75
N LEU A 78 5.62 26.04 -9.81
CA LEU A 78 5.46 24.82 -9.01
C LEU A 78 5.75 25.09 -7.53
N ASN A 79 6.70 25.98 -7.23
CA ASN A 79 7.01 26.38 -5.86
C ASN A 79 5.84 27.12 -5.21
N LEU A 80 5.11 27.97 -5.96
CA LEU A 80 3.89 28.63 -5.46
C LEU A 80 2.83 27.59 -5.06
N VAL A 81 2.58 26.60 -5.93
CA VAL A 81 1.61 25.52 -5.66
C VAL A 81 2.01 24.73 -4.41
N THR A 82 3.28 24.31 -4.29
CA THR A 82 3.75 23.56 -3.12
C THR A 82 3.63 24.35 -1.82
N LYS A 83 3.87 25.68 -1.85
CA LYS A 83 3.65 26.56 -0.68
C LYS A 83 2.19 26.63 -0.27
N THR A 84 1.27 26.80 -1.22
CA THR A 84 -0.17 26.81 -0.91
C THR A 84 -0.66 25.47 -0.37
N LEU A 85 -0.15 24.36 -0.88
CA LEU A 85 -0.46 23.02 -0.39
C LEU A 85 0.05 22.83 1.04
N THR A 86 1.29 23.26 1.31
CA THR A 86 1.89 23.21 2.64
C THR A 86 1.13 24.07 3.65
N ALA A 87 0.64 25.24 3.25
CA ALA A 87 -0.16 26.11 4.10
C ALA A 87 -1.56 25.54 4.42
N THR A 88 -2.11 24.71 3.54
CA THR A 88 -3.46 24.15 3.70
C THR A 88 -3.44 22.79 4.42
N LYS A 89 -2.29 22.13 4.52
CA LYS A 89 -2.14 20.77 5.06
C LYS A 89 -2.82 20.56 6.42
N ASP A 90 -2.67 21.49 7.35
CA ASP A 90 -3.16 21.31 8.72
C ASP A 90 -4.70 21.40 8.76
N LYS A 91 -5.28 22.30 7.95
CA LYS A 91 -6.73 22.44 7.79
C LYS A 91 -7.34 21.21 7.12
N VAL A 92 -6.69 20.71 6.07
CA VAL A 92 -7.12 19.48 5.36
C VAL A 92 -7.04 18.29 6.29
N LEU A 93 -5.99 18.18 7.11
CA LEU A 93 -5.82 17.08 8.06
C LEU A 93 -6.92 17.10 9.14
N SER A 94 -7.21 18.27 9.73
CA SER A 94 -8.31 18.40 10.70
C SER A 94 -9.67 18.04 10.10
N LEU A 95 -9.97 18.53 8.88
CA LEU A 95 -11.20 18.16 8.17
C LEU A 95 -11.24 16.66 7.86
N GLY A 96 -10.11 16.08 7.44
CA GLY A 96 -9.98 14.66 7.13
C GLY A 96 -10.26 13.77 8.33
N ILE A 97 -9.81 14.14 9.53
CA ILE A 97 -10.12 13.41 10.76
C ILE A 97 -11.63 13.45 11.05
N LEU A 98 -12.27 14.61 10.92
CA LEU A 98 -13.71 14.74 11.13
C LEU A 98 -14.51 13.92 10.11
N PHE A 99 -14.11 13.98 8.84
CA PHE A 99 -14.68 13.17 7.77
C PHE A 99 -14.54 11.67 8.08
N PHE A 100 -13.36 11.23 8.49
CA PHE A 100 -13.11 9.83 8.82
C PHE A 100 -13.95 9.35 10.02
N LEU A 101 -14.11 10.18 11.05
CA LEU A 101 -14.95 9.87 12.20
C LEU A 101 -16.42 9.68 11.78
N VAL A 102 -16.95 10.61 10.98
CA VAL A 102 -18.32 10.52 10.45
C VAL A 102 -18.48 9.27 9.57
N LEU A 103 -17.54 9.03 8.66
CA LEU A 103 -17.55 7.85 7.80
C LEU A 103 -17.54 6.55 8.61
N MET A 104 -16.72 6.49 9.66
CA MET A 104 -16.63 5.33 10.54
C MET A 104 -17.93 5.11 11.31
N ALA A 105 -18.56 6.18 11.81
CA ALA A 105 -19.85 6.09 12.48
C ALA A 105 -20.92 5.52 11.54
N TYR A 106 -21.04 6.05 10.32
CA TYR A 106 -21.98 5.53 9.31
C TYR A 106 -21.65 4.11 8.86
N SER A 107 -20.37 3.75 8.79
CA SER A 107 -19.94 2.38 8.46
C SER A 107 -20.38 1.40 9.54
N ILE A 108 -20.17 1.73 10.83
CA ILE A 108 -20.60 0.90 11.96
C ILE A 108 -22.12 0.76 11.97
N THR A 109 -22.86 1.86 11.81
CA THR A 109 -24.33 1.82 11.73
C THR A 109 -24.79 0.98 10.53
N GLY A 110 -24.16 1.14 9.36
CA GLY A 110 -24.48 0.38 8.16
C GLY A 110 -24.26 -1.12 8.34
N VAL A 111 -23.14 -1.52 8.95
CA VAL A 111 -22.88 -2.94 9.29
C VAL A 111 -23.91 -3.45 10.30
N ALA A 112 -24.20 -2.69 11.36
CA ALA A 112 -25.15 -3.09 12.40
C ALA A 112 -26.59 -3.23 11.87
N SER A 113 -27.02 -2.34 10.97
CA SER A 113 -28.38 -2.35 10.42
C SER A 113 -28.56 -3.29 9.22
N PHE A 114 -27.55 -3.37 8.34
CA PHE A 114 -27.68 -4.02 7.04
C PHE A 114 -26.71 -5.17 6.80
N GLY A 115 -25.76 -5.45 7.70
CA GLY A 115 -24.69 -6.41 7.45
C GLY A 115 -25.13 -7.85 7.24
N VAL A 116 -26.31 -8.22 7.75
CA VAL A 116 -26.90 -9.56 7.53
C VAL A 116 -27.55 -9.69 6.14
N GLN A 117 -27.99 -8.57 5.55
CA GLN A 117 -28.83 -8.56 4.35
C GLN A 117 -28.08 -8.06 3.10
N LEU A 118 -27.11 -7.16 3.28
CA LEU A 118 -26.35 -6.54 2.22
C LEU A 118 -24.87 -6.95 2.32
N TYR A 119 -24.38 -7.64 1.28
CA TYR A 119 -22.96 -8.01 1.16
C TYR A 119 -22.03 -6.80 1.26
N ALA A 120 -22.46 -5.65 0.74
CA ALA A 120 -21.72 -4.39 0.80
C ALA A 120 -21.46 -3.89 2.24
N PHE A 121 -22.29 -4.29 3.20
CA PHE A 121 -22.18 -3.92 4.62
C PHE A 121 -21.83 -5.11 5.51
N ARG A 122 -21.38 -6.23 4.94
CA ARG A 122 -21.06 -7.45 5.70
C ARG A 122 -19.95 -7.23 6.71
N ASP A 123 -18.91 -6.52 6.28
CA ASP A 123 -17.69 -6.27 7.05
C ASP A 123 -17.39 -4.76 7.06
N LEU A 124 -16.74 -4.26 8.12
CA LEU A 124 -16.45 -2.83 8.27
C LEU A 124 -15.65 -2.26 7.09
N GLY A 125 -14.67 -3.02 6.58
CA GLY A 125 -13.87 -2.61 5.42
C GLY A 125 -14.70 -2.47 4.15
N SER A 126 -15.61 -3.41 3.90
CA SER A 126 -16.55 -3.36 2.77
C SER A 126 -17.54 -2.21 2.91
N ALA A 127 -18.03 -1.95 4.12
CA ALA A 127 -18.93 -0.84 4.41
C ALA A 127 -18.26 0.52 4.17
N MET A 128 -17.04 0.70 4.66
CA MET A 128 -16.23 1.91 4.40
C MET A 128 -15.98 2.12 2.91
N SER A 129 -15.56 1.06 2.19
CA SER A 129 -15.37 1.15 0.74
C SER A 129 -16.65 1.46 -0.02
N THR A 130 -17.81 1.00 0.47
CA THR A 130 -19.11 1.27 -0.13
C THR A 130 -19.53 2.71 0.09
N LEU A 131 -19.29 3.27 1.28
CA LEU A 131 -19.60 4.66 1.61
C LEU A 131 -18.65 5.67 0.93
N MET A 132 -17.45 5.24 0.52
CA MET A 132 -16.50 6.04 -0.25
C MET A 132 -16.74 5.99 -1.77
N ARG A 133 -17.58 5.06 -2.26
CA ARG A 133 -17.96 4.93 -3.67
C ARG A 133 -19.11 5.87 -4.01
#